data_AF-A0A7S2EIS9-F1
#
_entry.id   AF-A0A7S2EIS9-F1
#
_cell.length_a   1.000
_cell.length_b   1.000
_cell.length_c   1.000
_cell.angle_alpha   90.00
_cell.angle_beta   90.00
_cell.angle_gamma   90.00
#
_symmetry.space_group_name_H-M   'P 1'
#
loop_
_entity.id
_entity.type
_entity.pdbx_description
1 polymer ?
#
loop_
_entity_poly.entity_id
_entity_poly.type
_entity_poly.pdbx_seq_one_letter_code
_entity_poly.pdbx_strand_id
1 'polypeptide(L)'
;MAFPDGSDNNAMSLLSIALVSRNGDPMYSREFRGSRDSRAGYDKDETSGSFGKESLDEDFFGLGQPVNTTTSEAFPPSMNGSRCSLRQQFILHAAIDRFDELTAPMGWGCRWRPTGAVGTDAMWVGLLCPIEELRVYGYITTTRVRILATVEDGFPPDQAPQQKKREVELKNLLASVHALYVEYMMNPFTETGTSNIESRRFDEGVKNLVDAYNGTRTVMS
;
A
#
# COMPACT_ATOMS: atom_id res chain seq x y z
N MET A 1 -7.72 -40.00 13.72
CA MET A 1 -7.64 -39.01 12.63
C MET A 1 -7.12 -37.73 13.23
N ALA A 2 -5.82 -37.46 13.09
CA ALA A 2 -5.23 -36.19 13.48
C ALA A 2 -5.38 -35.24 12.30
N PHE A 3 -6.02 -34.10 12.51
CA PHE A 3 -6.03 -33.00 11.55
C PHE A 3 -4.59 -32.49 11.42
N PRO A 4 -4.08 -32.21 10.22
CA PRO A 4 -2.79 -31.55 10.09
C PRO A 4 -2.92 -30.17 10.73
N ASP A 5 -2.17 -29.96 11.81
CA ASP A 5 -1.98 -28.67 12.44
C ASP A 5 -1.35 -27.76 11.38
N GLY A 6 -2.15 -26.87 10.82
CA GLY A 6 -1.70 -25.85 9.89
C GLY A 6 -0.84 -24.90 10.69
N SER A 7 0.45 -25.18 10.77
CA SER A 7 1.45 -24.27 11.29
C SER A 7 1.48 -23.05 10.37
N ASP A 8 0.56 -22.12 10.61
CA ASP A 8 0.57 -20.82 9.97
C ASP A 8 1.86 -20.14 10.39
N ASN A 9 2.77 -20.05 9.43
CA ASN A 9 4.04 -19.35 9.51
C ASN A 9 3.74 -17.88 9.80
N ASN A 10 3.56 -17.56 11.08
CA ASN A 10 3.21 -16.24 11.54
C ASN A 10 4.40 -15.31 11.45
N ALA A 11 4.58 -14.72 10.28
CA ALA A 11 5.56 -13.68 10.04
C ALA A 11 4.89 -12.54 9.29
N MET A 12 5.11 -11.31 9.79
CA MET A 12 4.61 -10.10 9.14
C MET A 12 5.12 -9.98 7.71
N SER A 13 4.24 -9.88 6.72
CA SER A 13 4.63 -9.72 5.30
C SER A 13 4.25 -8.33 4.79
N LEU A 14 5.15 -7.64 4.09
CA LEU A 14 4.83 -6.35 3.50
C LEU A 14 4.05 -6.57 2.19
N LEU A 15 2.80 -6.12 2.17
CA LEU A 15 1.88 -6.31 1.05
C LEU A 15 1.89 -5.15 0.06
N SER A 16 2.09 -3.93 0.53
CA SER A 16 2.07 -2.77 -0.35
C SER A 16 2.76 -1.56 0.25
N ILE A 17 3.31 -0.72 -0.61
CA ILE A 17 3.86 0.60 -0.26
C ILE A 17 3.18 1.65 -1.12
N ALA A 18 2.81 2.77 -0.51
CA ALA A 18 2.34 3.96 -1.21
C ALA A 18 3.12 5.21 -0.74
N LEU A 19 3.49 6.07 -1.68
CA LEU A 19 4.01 7.41 -1.41
C LEU A 19 2.94 8.41 -1.82
N VAL A 20 2.64 9.33 -0.92
CA VAL A 20 1.62 10.36 -1.09
C VAL A 20 2.29 11.72 -0.92
N SER A 21 2.04 12.59 -1.89
CA SER A 21 2.51 13.97 -1.88
C SER A 21 1.94 14.74 -0.68
N ARG A 22 2.54 15.90 -0.40
CA ARG A 22 2.00 16.86 0.58
C ARG A 22 0.54 17.25 0.27
N ASN A 23 0.15 17.23 -1.00
CA ASN A 23 -1.19 17.62 -1.43
C ASN A 23 -2.23 16.50 -1.26
N GLY A 24 -1.82 15.30 -0.83
CA GLY A 24 -2.72 14.14 -0.74
C GLY A 24 -2.77 13.30 -2.03
N ASP A 25 -2.12 13.76 -3.11
CA ASP A 25 -2.05 13.00 -4.36
C ASP A 25 -1.08 11.83 -4.24
N PRO A 26 -1.47 10.59 -4.59
CA PRO A 26 -0.56 9.45 -4.59
C PRO A 26 0.46 9.63 -5.73
N MET A 27 1.73 9.61 -5.37
CA MET A 27 2.85 9.74 -6.31
C MET A 27 3.42 8.40 -6.74
N TYR A 28 3.26 7.38 -5.91
CA TYR A 28 3.70 6.03 -6.21
C TYR A 28 2.89 5.07 -5.39
N SER A 29 2.48 3.96 -5.98
CA SER A 29 1.86 2.89 -5.21
C SER A 29 2.20 1.55 -5.85
N ARG A 30 2.61 0.60 -5.02
CA ARG A 30 2.96 -0.74 -5.47
C ARG A 30 2.49 -1.80 -4.51
N GLU A 31 1.87 -2.81 -5.09
CA GLU A 31 1.39 -4.00 -4.41
C GLU A 31 2.36 -5.16 -4.66
N PHE A 32 2.76 -5.82 -3.58
CA PHE A 32 3.61 -6.99 -3.53
C PHE A 32 2.71 -8.14 -3.10
N ARG A 33 1.99 -8.73 -4.06
CA ARG A 33 1.08 -9.84 -3.78
C ARG A 33 1.90 -10.98 -3.16
N GLY A 34 1.61 -11.29 -1.90
CA GLY A 34 2.04 -12.54 -1.29
C GLY A 34 1.53 -13.70 -2.15
N SER A 35 2.31 -14.77 -2.26
CA SER A 35 2.07 -15.95 -3.10
C SER A 35 0.77 -16.74 -2.81
N ARG A 36 -0.22 -16.18 -2.13
CA ARG A 36 -1.51 -16.81 -1.81
C ARG A 36 -2.56 -16.70 -2.94
N ASP A 37 -2.41 -15.78 -3.88
CA ASP A 37 -3.35 -15.62 -5.01
C ASP A 37 -2.99 -16.45 -6.26
N SER A 38 -2.55 -17.69 -6.07
CA SER A 38 -2.51 -18.69 -7.16
C SER A 38 -3.84 -19.44 -7.26
N ARG A 39 -4.96 -18.72 -7.30
CA ARG A 39 -6.28 -19.33 -7.50
C ARG A 39 -7.29 -18.39 -8.16
N ALA A 40 -6.88 -17.82 -9.29
CA ALA A 40 -7.80 -17.34 -10.30
C ALA A 40 -7.23 -17.68 -11.70
N GLY A 41 -6.89 -18.96 -11.88
CA GLY A 41 -6.81 -19.55 -13.21
C GLY A 41 -8.24 -19.68 -13.72
N TYR A 42 -8.72 -18.67 -14.44
CA TYR A 42 -9.80 -18.88 -15.40
C TYR A 42 -9.13 -19.34 -16.68
N ASP A 43 -9.10 -20.67 -16.86
CA ASP A 43 -8.85 -21.30 -18.14
C ASP A 43 -9.84 -20.72 -19.16
N LYS A 44 -9.31 -20.07 -20.18
CA LYS A 44 -10.09 -19.59 -21.31
C LYS A 44 -10.03 -20.67 -22.37
N ASP A 45 -10.86 -21.70 -22.19
CA ASP A 45 -11.07 -22.70 -23.22
C ASP A 45 -11.99 -22.12 -24.31
N GLU A 46 -11.63 -22.39 -25.55
CA GLU A 46 -12.26 -21.87 -26.75
C GLU A 46 -13.53 -22.66 -27.05
N THR A 47 -14.71 -22.04 -27.04
CA THR A 47 -15.82 -22.55 -27.85
C THR A 47 -16.78 -21.45 -28.27
N SER A 48 -16.86 -21.26 -29.58
CA SER A 48 -17.88 -20.52 -30.31
C SER A 48 -19.31 -20.99 -29.97
N GLY A 49 -20.20 -20.06 -29.63
CA GLY A 49 -21.62 -20.36 -29.46
C GLY A 49 -22.49 -19.11 -29.32
N SER A 50 -23.06 -18.68 -30.45
CA SER A 50 -24.16 -17.71 -30.54
C SER A 50 -25.44 -18.26 -29.89
N PHE A 51 -26.17 -17.47 -29.10
CA PHE A 51 -27.63 -17.24 -29.15
C PHE A 51 -28.19 -16.64 -27.84
N GLY A 52 -29.12 -15.68 -27.97
CA GLY A 52 -30.26 -15.52 -27.06
C GLY A 52 -30.17 -14.50 -25.92
N LYS A 53 -30.62 -13.26 -26.19
CA LYS A 53 -31.22 -12.34 -25.20
C LYS A 53 -32.40 -13.03 -24.53
N GLU A 54 -32.51 -13.02 -23.20
CA GLU A 54 -33.75 -12.72 -22.44
C GLU A 54 -33.40 -12.16 -21.05
N SER A 55 -34.15 -11.14 -20.65
CA SER A 55 -34.01 -10.25 -19.50
C SER A 55 -34.53 -10.83 -18.19
N LEU A 56 -33.85 -10.58 -17.08
CA LEU A 56 -34.50 -10.21 -15.80
C LEU A 56 -33.60 -9.22 -15.05
N ASP A 57 -34.18 -8.06 -14.77
CA ASP A 57 -33.64 -6.93 -14.05
C ASP A 57 -33.32 -7.31 -12.59
N GLU A 58 -32.09 -7.02 -12.12
CA GLU A 58 -31.83 -6.65 -10.73
C GLU A 58 -30.71 -5.60 -10.68
N ASP A 59 -31.11 -4.35 -10.88
CA ASP A 59 -30.35 -3.14 -10.57
C ASP A 59 -30.17 -2.99 -9.04
N PHE A 60 -29.21 -3.70 -8.45
CA PHE A 60 -28.91 -3.63 -7.01
C PHE A 60 -27.69 -2.75 -6.67
N PHE A 61 -26.87 -2.33 -7.64
CA PHE A 61 -25.81 -1.34 -7.47
C PHE A 61 -25.67 -0.53 -8.75
N GLY A 62 -26.24 0.68 -8.79
CA GLY A 62 -26.32 1.56 -9.97
C GLY A 62 -24.97 1.89 -10.64
N LEU A 63 -24.41 0.94 -11.38
CA LEU A 63 -23.20 1.02 -12.20
C LEU A 63 -23.45 0.47 -13.61
N GLY A 64 -24.68 0.60 -14.11
CA GLY A 64 -25.05 0.19 -15.46
C GLY A 64 -25.82 1.27 -16.19
N GLN A 65 -25.13 2.12 -16.95
CA GLN A 65 -25.72 2.62 -18.18
C GLN A 65 -24.75 2.52 -19.37
N PRO A 66 -25.27 2.15 -20.56
CA PRO A 66 -24.50 1.93 -21.77
C PRO A 66 -24.08 3.25 -22.44
N VAL A 67 -22.95 3.17 -23.15
CA VAL A 67 -22.30 4.26 -23.88
C VAL A 67 -23.18 4.77 -25.03
N ASN A 68 -23.79 5.94 -24.86
CA ASN A 68 -24.33 6.73 -25.96
C ASN A 68 -23.84 8.20 -25.84
N THR A 69 -22.79 8.49 -26.61
CA THR A 69 -22.41 9.76 -27.26
C THR A 69 -22.94 11.10 -26.71
N THR A 70 -21.96 12.00 -26.49
CA THR A 70 -22.02 13.47 -26.51
C THR A 70 -22.35 14.16 -25.20
N THR A 71 -21.44 15.07 -24.80
CA THR A 71 -21.49 16.01 -23.67
C THR A 71 -20.94 15.46 -22.34
N SER A 72 -19.61 15.43 -22.20
CA SER A 72 -18.94 15.15 -20.92
C SER A 72 -18.38 16.44 -20.32
N GLU A 73 -19.13 17.02 -19.38
CA GLU A 73 -18.54 17.83 -18.33
C GLU A 73 -17.51 17.01 -17.56
N ALA A 74 -16.44 17.69 -17.14
CA ALA A 74 -15.22 17.11 -16.63
C ALA A 74 -15.43 16.37 -15.30
N PHE A 75 -15.62 15.06 -15.37
CA PHE A 75 -15.20 14.17 -14.29
C PHE A 75 -13.67 14.27 -14.15
N PRO A 76 -13.12 14.37 -12.92
CA PRO A 76 -11.69 14.47 -12.74
C PRO A 76 -10.99 13.26 -13.36
N PRO A 77 -9.83 13.46 -14.00
CA PRO A 77 -9.18 12.45 -14.80
C PRO A 77 -8.91 11.20 -13.98
N SER A 78 -9.44 10.09 -14.50
CA SER A 78 -9.18 8.72 -14.09
C SER A 78 -7.69 8.54 -13.76
N MET A 79 -7.41 8.17 -12.51
CA MET A 79 -6.09 7.77 -12.02
C MET A 79 -5.58 6.56 -12.81
N ASN A 80 -4.84 6.82 -13.87
CA ASN A 80 -4.37 5.80 -14.81
C ASN A 80 -2.83 5.66 -14.76
N GLY A 81 -2.24 5.64 -13.56
CA GLY A 81 -0.78 5.56 -13.38
C GLY A 81 -0.24 4.54 -12.38
N SER A 82 -1.07 3.97 -11.49
CA SER A 82 -0.67 2.89 -10.57
C SER A 82 -1.93 2.20 -10.05
N ARG A 83 -2.44 1.20 -10.78
CA ARG A 83 -3.69 0.52 -10.43
C ARG A 83 -3.46 -0.47 -9.28
N CYS A 84 -3.41 0.03 -8.05
CA CYS A 84 -3.59 -0.81 -6.88
C CYS A 84 -4.98 -1.47 -6.90
N SER A 85 -5.10 -2.64 -6.26
CA SER A 85 -6.41 -3.24 -6.07
C SER A 85 -7.38 -2.27 -5.38
N LEU A 86 -8.68 -2.36 -5.67
CA LEU A 86 -9.70 -1.51 -5.03
C LEU A 86 -9.61 -1.57 -3.50
N ARG A 87 -9.36 -2.78 -2.95
CA ARG A 87 -9.12 -2.99 -1.52
C ARG A 87 -7.99 -2.11 -1.01
N GLN A 88 -6.84 -2.10 -1.70
CA GLN A 88 -5.69 -1.30 -1.32
C GLN A 88 -5.99 0.21 -1.42
N GLN A 89 -6.77 0.64 -2.41
CA GLN A 89 -7.20 2.03 -2.51
C GLN A 89 -8.06 2.45 -1.31
N PHE A 90 -9.03 1.62 -0.88
CA PHE A 90 -9.84 1.89 0.31
C PHE A 90 -8.98 1.94 1.58
N ILE A 91 -8.08 0.98 1.75
CA ILE A 91 -7.13 0.94 2.88
C ILE A 91 -6.30 2.22 2.91
N LEU A 92 -5.74 2.62 1.77
CA LEU A 92 -4.91 3.81 1.64
C LEU A 92 -5.68 5.07 2.00
N HIS A 93 -6.90 5.25 1.49
CA HIS A 93 -7.73 6.41 1.83
C HIS A 93 -8.04 6.49 3.33
N ALA A 94 -8.48 5.38 3.94
CA ALA A 94 -8.75 5.34 5.37
C ALA A 94 -7.50 5.63 6.22
N ALA A 95 -6.33 5.14 5.78
CA ALA A 95 -5.06 5.39 6.46
C ALA A 95 -4.60 6.85 6.32
N ILE A 96 -4.82 7.49 5.16
CA ILE A 96 -4.52 8.90 4.94
C ILE A 96 -5.35 9.79 5.86
N ASP A 97 -6.66 9.51 6.02
CA ASP A 97 -7.52 10.28 6.91
C ASP A 97 -7.00 10.24 8.35
N ARG A 98 -6.61 9.05 8.84
CA ARG A 98 -5.98 8.91 10.16
C ARG A 98 -4.62 9.59 10.24
N PHE A 99 -3.84 9.55 9.18
CA PHE A 99 -2.55 10.22 9.12
C PHE A 99 -2.72 11.74 9.23
N ASP A 100 -3.71 12.31 8.55
CA ASP A 100 -4.01 13.74 8.60
C ASP A 100 -4.50 14.17 9.98
N GLU A 101 -5.31 13.37 10.64
CA GLU A 101 -5.70 13.65 12.03
C GLU A 101 -4.52 13.63 13.00
N LEU A 102 -3.59 12.66 12.84
CA LEU A 102 -2.40 12.55 13.68
C LEU A 102 -1.40 13.68 13.42
N THR A 103 -1.30 14.15 12.19
CA THR A 103 -0.31 15.16 11.78
C THR A 103 -0.87 16.59 11.73
N ALA A 104 -2.18 16.77 11.96
CA ALA A 104 -2.84 18.06 11.99
C ALA A 104 -2.28 18.97 13.11
N PRO A 105 -1.98 20.24 12.82
CA PRO A 105 -1.41 21.17 13.80
C PRO A 105 -2.38 21.57 14.93
N MET A 106 -3.69 21.32 14.77
CA MET A 106 -4.72 21.52 15.81
C MET A 106 -5.23 20.20 16.42
N GLY A 107 -4.71 19.04 15.98
CA GLY A 107 -4.95 17.75 16.61
C GLY A 107 -4.18 17.62 17.93
N TRP A 108 -4.10 16.41 18.50
CA TRP A 108 -3.44 16.05 19.76
C TRP A 108 -1.90 16.33 19.84
N GLY A 109 -1.44 17.50 19.38
CA GLY A 109 -0.04 17.86 19.23
C GLY A 109 0.71 16.91 18.30
N CYS A 110 1.98 17.21 18.01
CA CYS A 110 2.88 16.23 17.38
C CYS A 110 3.21 15.06 18.34
N ARG A 111 2.26 14.58 19.17
CA ARG A 111 2.44 13.53 20.19
C ARG A 111 2.74 12.16 19.57
N TRP A 112 2.45 11.98 18.28
CA TRP A 112 2.92 10.84 17.50
C TRP A 112 4.46 10.80 17.42
N ARG A 113 5.13 11.96 17.49
CA ARG A 113 6.58 12.04 17.49
C ARG A 113 7.11 11.84 18.92
N PRO A 114 8.03 10.90 19.14
CA PRO A 114 8.68 10.76 20.44
C PRO A 114 9.44 12.04 20.80
N THR A 115 9.26 12.53 22.03
CA THR A 115 9.99 13.70 22.53
C THR A 115 11.49 13.45 22.46
N GLY A 116 12.22 14.29 21.72
CA GLY A 116 13.67 14.17 21.54
C GLY A 116 14.12 13.23 20.40
N ALA A 117 13.20 12.68 19.61
CA ALA A 117 13.57 11.93 18.40
C ALA A 117 14.19 12.85 17.34
N VAL A 118 15.33 12.44 16.79
CA VAL A 118 16.08 13.16 15.74
C VAL A 118 16.24 12.25 14.52
N GLY A 119 16.31 12.84 13.32
CA GLY A 119 16.56 12.11 12.08
C GLY A 119 15.40 11.21 11.66
N THR A 120 15.70 9.98 11.24
CA THR A 120 14.73 8.98 10.75
C THR A 120 13.72 8.56 11.82
N ASP A 121 14.13 8.61 13.10
CA ASP A 121 13.27 8.29 14.25
C ASP A 121 12.15 9.30 14.44
N ALA A 122 12.41 10.55 14.08
CA ALA A 122 11.45 11.62 14.18
C ALA A 122 10.39 11.55 13.05
N MET A 123 10.70 10.83 11.97
CA MET A 123 9.84 10.66 10.79
C MET A 123 8.91 9.45 10.92
N TRP A 124 9.18 8.54 11.84
CA TRP A 124 8.33 7.38 12.09
C TRP A 124 7.05 7.80 12.82
N VAL A 125 5.89 7.54 12.21
CA VAL A 125 4.57 7.80 12.83
C VAL A 125 4.09 6.57 13.59
N GLY A 126 4.42 5.37 13.10
CA GLY A 126 3.99 4.11 13.71
C GLY A 126 2.72 3.56 13.08
N LEU A 127 1.98 2.76 13.85
CA LEU A 127 0.72 2.14 13.43
C LEU A 127 -0.35 3.22 13.28
N LEU A 128 -0.95 3.32 12.09
CA LEU A 128 -2.04 4.26 11.78
C LEU A 128 -3.39 3.63 12.08
N CYS A 129 -3.64 2.48 11.47
CA CYS A 129 -4.88 1.73 11.65
C CYS A 129 -4.64 0.22 11.45
N PRO A 130 -5.22 -0.62 12.32
CA PRO A 130 -5.43 -2.02 12.01
C PRO A 130 -6.69 -2.19 11.14
N ILE A 131 -6.61 -3.01 10.11
CA ILE A 131 -7.72 -3.34 9.21
C ILE A 131 -7.73 -4.86 9.05
N GLU A 132 -8.68 -5.54 9.68
CA GLU A 132 -8.75 -7.02 9.69
C GLU A 132 -7.43 -7.63 10.20
N GLU A 133 -6.76 -8.42 9.35
CA GLU A 133 -5.44 -9.03 9.57
C GLU A 133 -4.30 -8.16 9.04
N LEU A 134 -4.58 -6.92 8.65
CA LEU A 134 -3.62 -5.97 8.10
C LEU A 134 -3.31 -4.87 9.09
N ARG A 135 -2.07 -4.43 9.10
CA ARG A 135 -1.60 -3.27 9.85
C ARG A 135 -1.00 -2.25 8.90
N VAL A 136 -1.50 -1.03 8.97
CA VAL A 136 -0.97 0.07 8.15
C VAL A 136 -0.06 0.93 9.00
N TYR A 137 1.18 1.09 8.55
CA TYR A 137 2.20 1.91 9.19
C TYR A 137 2.47 3.18 8.38
N GLY A 138 2.80 4.26 9.08
CA GLY A 138 3.07 5.57 8.51
C GLY A 138 4.47 6.08 8.78
N TYR A 139 5.03 6.76 7.77
CA TYR A 139 6.28 7.50 7.84
C TYR A 139 6.11 8.86 7.17
N ILE A 140 6.49 9.94 7.86
CA ILE A 140 6.40 11.31 7.36
C ILE A 140 7.79 11.92 7.22
N THR A 141 8.10 12.38 6.02
CA THR A 141 9.35 13.05 5.71
C THR A 141 9.32 14.53 6.14
N THR A 142 10.48 15.18 6.18
CA THR A 142 10.56 16.62 6.47
C THR A 142 9.82 17.48 5.45
N THR A 143 9.77 17.03 4.19
CA THR A 143 9.05 17.68 3.09
C THR A 143 7.54 17.41 3.10
N ARG A 144 7.03 16.72 4.13
CA ARG A 144 5.63 16.30 4.30
C ARG A 144 5.14 15.32 3.25
N VAL A 145 6.05 14.61 2.58
CA VAL A 145 5.72 13.40 1.82
C VAL A 145 5.44 12.28 2.82
N ARG A 146 4.34 11.56 2.59
CA ARG A 146 3.83 10.50 3.46
C ARG A 146 4.11 9.17 2.79
N ILE A 147 4.73 8.26 3.51
CA ILE A 147 4.99 6.90 3.05
C ILE A 147 4.15 5.97 3.91
N LEU A 148 3.29 5.19 3.27
CA LEU A 148 2.40 4.24 3.91
C LEU A 148 2.83 2.81 3.53
N ALA A 149 2.86 1.94 4.52
CA ALA A 149 3.16 0.52 4.33
C ALA A 149 2.03 -0.32 4.92
N THR A 150 1.43 -1.17 4.10
CA THR A 150 0.46 -2.17 4.54
C THR A 150 1.18 -3.49 4.76
N VAL A 151 1.08 -4.02 5.97
CA VAL A 151 1.71 -5.26 6.40
C VAL A 151 0.61 -6.25 6.79
N GLU A 152 0.70 -7.49 6.33
CA GLU A 152 -0.09 -8.61 6.84
C GLU A 152 0.43 -8.96 8.23
N ASP A 153 -0.42 -8.90 9.24
CA ASP A 153 -0.09 -9.27 10.59
C ASP A 153 -0.38 -10.74 10.84
N GLY A 154 0.69 -11.54 10.90
CA GLY A 154 0.57 -12.90 11.41
C GLY A 154 0.53 -12.94 12.94
N PHE A 155 1.30 -12.12 13.64
CA PHE A 155 1.64 -12.43 15.03
C PHE A 155 0.44 -12.34 15.98
N PRO A 156 0.20 -13.38 16.82
CA PRO A 156 -0.80 -13.29 17.88
C PRO A 156 -0.40 -12.20 18.88
N PRO A 157 -1.35 -11.60 19.61
CA PRO A 157 -1.09 -10.53 20.58
C PRO A 157 -0.08 -10.94 21.67
N ASP A 158 0.09 -12.23 21.91
CA ASP A 158 1.03 -12.79 22.90
C ASP A 158 2.51 -12.70 22.46
N GLN A 159 2.80 -12.38 21.19
CA GLN A 159 4.16 -12.28 20.64
C GLN A 159 4.63 -10.83 20.41
N ALA A 160 4.23 -9.91 21.29
CA ALA A 160 4.65 -8.51 21.32
C ALA A 160 6.17 -8.26 21.10
N PRO A 161 7.13 -9.04 21.66
CA PRO A 161 8.55 -8.77 21.44
C PRO A 161 9.00 -9.04 19.99
N GLN A 162 8.40 -10.02 19.30
CA GLN A 162 8.72 -10.31 17.90
C GLN A 162 8.13 -9.24 16.98
N GLN A 163 6.90 -8.81 17.25
CA GLN A 163 6.28 -7.69 16.59
C GLN A 163 7.15 -6.43 16.65
N LYS A 164 7.68 -6.08 17.84
CA LYS A 164 8.51 -4.89 18.00
C LYS A 164 9.80 -4.96 17.17
N LYS A 165 10.41 -6.14 17.05
CA LYS A 165 11.59 -6.34 16.18
C LYS A 165 11.25 -6.10 14.70
N ARG A 166 10.11 -6.60 14.23
CA ARG A 166 9.63 -6.42 12.85
C ARG A 166 9.30 -4.97 12.53
N GLU A 167 8.77 -4.21 13.49
CA GLU A 167 8.52 -2.78 13.33
C GLU A 167 9.83 -1.99 13.16
N VAL A 168 10.90 -2.38 13.85
CA VAL A 168 12.24 -1.77 13.66
C VAL A 168 12.77 -2.07 12.26
N GLU A 169 12.63 -3.30 11.78
CA GLU A 169 12.99 -3.67 10.40
C GLU A 169 12.18 -2.88 9.36
N LEU A 170 10.87 -2.74 9.58
CA LEU A 170 9.97 -1.99 8.71
C LEU A 170 10.34 -0.50 8.67
N LYS A 171 10.67 0.09 9.82
CA LYS A 171 11.13 1.47 9.92
C LYS A 171 12.42 1.69 9.12
N ASN A 172 13.37 0.75 9.19
CA ASN A 172 14.61 0.81 8.41
C ASN A 172 14.33 0.69 6.90
N LEU A 173 13.37 -0.15 6.51
CA LEU A 173 12.91 -0.25 5.13
C LEU A 173 12.32 1.08 4.65
N LEU A 174 11.41 1.71 5.43
CA LEU A 174 10.82 2.99 5.05
C LEU A 174 11.85 4.11 4.97
N ALA A 175 12.83 4.13 5.87
CA ALA A 175 13.96 5.05 5.78
C ALA A 175 14.79 4.84 4.50
N SER A 176 14.97 3.60 4.06
CA SER A 176 15.66 3.25 2.82
C SER A 176 14.85 3.66 1.57
N VAL A 177 13.53 3.45 1.60
CA VAL A 177 12.62 3.92 0.54
C VAL A 177 12.64 5.44 0.45
N HIS A 178 12.68 6.14 1.58
CA HIS A 178 12.84 7.60 1.60
C HIS A 178 14.17 8.04 0.97
N ALA A 179 15.28 7.33 1.23
CA ALA A 179 16.56 7.62 0.59
C ALA A 179 16.49 7.46 -0.94
N LEU A 180 15.84 6.40 -1.44
CA LEU A 180 15.59 6.20 -2.87
C LEU A 180 14.72 7.33 -3.46
N TYR A 181 13.71 7.79 -2.72
CA TYR A 181 12.87 8.90 -3.14
C TYR A 181 13.67 10.21 -3.23
N VAL A 182 14.55 10.46 -2.27
CA VAL A 182 15.44 11.63 -2.29
C VAL A 182 16.40 11.56 -3.48
N GLU A 183 16.99 10.39 -3.76
CA GLU A 183 17.86 10.19 -4.94
C GLU A 183 17.09 10.45 -6.24
N TYR A 184 15.86 9.95 -6.34
CA TYR A 184 14.97 10.24 -7.47
C TYR A 184 14.71 11.74 -7.62
N MET A 185 14.37 12.44 -6.54
CA MET A 185 14.11 13.89 -6.55
C MET A 185 15.35 14.74 -6.84
N MET A 186 16.54 14.24 -6.53
CA MET A 186 17.81 14.91 -6.83
C MET A 186 18.25 14.75 -8.28
N ASN A 187 17.58 13.92 -9.07
CA ASN A 187 17.90 13.75 -10.47
C ASN A 187 17.43 14.98 -11.28
N PRO A 188 18.34 15.76 -11.89
CA PRO A 188 17.96 16.97 -12.63
C PRO A 188 17.14 16.68 -13.91
N PHE A 189 17.04 15.42 -14.33
CA PHE A 189 16.28 14.99 -15.49
C PHE A 189 14.90 14.41 -15.14
N THR A 190 14.52 14.34 -13.86
CA THR A 190 13.14 14.00 -13.51
C THR A 190 12.28 15.23 -13.74
N GLU A 191 11.22 15.07 -14.53
CA GLU A 191 10.23 16.12 -14.73
C GLU A 191 9.59 16.47 -13.39
N THR A 192 10.01 17.59 -12.79
CA THR A 192 9.57 18.08 -11.47
C THR A 192 8.09 18.51 -11.41
N GLY A 193 7.25 18.01 -12.32
CA GLY A 193 5.83 18.33 -12.43
C GLY A 193 4.92 17.13 -12.70
N THR A 194 5.46 15.95 -12.95
CA THR A 194 4.65 14.76 -13.16
C THR A 194 4.26 14.18 -11.80
N SER A 195 2.96 14.07 -11.56
CA SER A 195 2.40 13.63 -10.27
C SER A 195 2.75 12.19 -9.92
N ASN A 196 3.29 11.40 -10.85
CA ASN A 196 3.60 9.97 -10.70
C ASN A 196 5.10 9.70 -10.87
N ILE A 197 5.65 8.82 -10.03
CA ILE A 197 7.04 8.33 -10.12
C ILE A 197 7.04 7.12 -11.05
N GLU A 198 7.58 7.27 -12.26
CA GLU A 198 7.62 6.20 -13.29
C GLU A 198 9.04 5.64 -13.52
N SER A 199 9.94 5.83 -12.54
CA SER A 199 11.34 5.39 -12.66
C SER A 199 11.49 3.90 -12.42
N ARG A 200 11.95 3.17 -13.44
CA ARG A 200 12.32 1.75 -13.31
C ARG A 200 13.36 1.50 -12.23
N ARG A 201 14.34 2.40 -12.07
CA ARG A 201 15.38 2.26 -11.03
C ARG A 201 14.78 2.36 -9.64
N PHE A 202 13.83 3.27 -9.44
CA PHE A 202 13.13 3.42 -8.18
C PHE A 202 12.29 2.16 -7.89
N ASP A 203 11.53 1.71 -8.89
CA ASP A 203 10.71 0.50 -8.80
C ASP A 203 11.53 -0.74 -8.43
N GLU A 204 12.66 -0.96 -9.09
CA GLU A 204 13.56 -2.08 -8.82
C GLU A 204 14.17 -1.95 -7.41
N GLY A 205 14.58 -0.74 -7.01
CA GLY A 205 15.09 -0.47 -5.66
C GLY A 205 14.07 -0.79 -4.58
N VAL A 206 12.83 -0.30 -4.71
CA VAL A 206 11.75 -0.59 -3.75
C VAL A 206 11.46 -2.09 -3.74
N LYS A 207 11.37 -2.75 -4.90
CA LYS A 207 11.14 -4.19 -4.98
C LYS A 207 12.23 -4.98 -4.24
N ASN A 208 13.51 -4.65 -4.46
CA ASN A 208 14.62 -5.33 -3.78
C ASN A 208 14.58 -5.15 -2.25
N LEU A 209 14.19 -3.96 -1.77
CA LEU A 209 14.01 -3.71 -0.33
C LEU A 209 12.86 -4.55 0.24
N VAL A 210 11.74 -4.62 -0.45
CA VAL A 210 10.59 -5.44 -0.03
C VAL A 210 10.93 -6.93 -0.08
N ASP A 211 11.62 -7.39 -1.12
CA ASP A 211 12.07 -8.77 -1.24
C ASP A 211 13.09 -9.13 -0.14
N ALA A 212 13.94 -8.20 0.29
CA ALA A 212 14.83 -8.41 1.44
C ALA A 212 14.06 -8.49 2.78
N TYR A 213 13.09 -7.60 3.00
CA TYR A 213 12.24 -7.61 4.20
C TYR A 213 11.37 -8.87 4.29
N ASN A 214 10.74 -9.23 3.17
CA ASN A 214 9.93 -10.44 3.06
C ASN A 214 10.82 -11.70 3.02
N GLY A 215 12.01 -11.64 2.44
CA GLY A 215 12.96 -12.76 2.30
C GLY A 215 13.73 -13.08 3.57
N THR A 216 13.80 -12.15 4.53
CA THR A 216 14.24 -12.44 5.90
C THR A 216 13.37 -13.53 6.56
N ARG A 217 12.19 -13.86 5.98
CA ARG A 217 11.34 -15.02 6.29
C ARG A 217 12.03 -16.38 6.08
N THR A 218 12.96 -16.50 5.14
CA THR A 218 13.36 -17.82 4.60
C THR A 218 14.60 -18.42 5.26
N VAL A 219 15.39 -17.63 6.01
CA VAL A 219 16.72 -18.07 6.50
C VAL A 219 16.69 -18.59 7.95
N MET A 220 15.51 -18.67 8.57
CA MET A 220 15.34 -19.35 9.86
C MET A 220 14.61 -20.68 9.64
N SER A 221 15.35 -21.69 9.17
CA SER A 221 15.01 -23.12 9.26
C SER A 221 16.23 -23.90 9.70
#